data_AF-A0A9P5QCX7-F1
#
_entry.id   AF-A0A9P5QCX7-F1
#
_cell.length_a   1.000
_cell.length_b   1.000
_cell.length_c   1.000
_cell.angle_alpha   90.00
_cell.angle_beta   90.00
_cell.angle_gamma   90.00
#
_symmetry.space_group_name_H-M   'P 1'
#
loop_
_entity.id
_entity.type
_entity.pdbx_description
1 polymer ?
#
loop_
_entity_poly.entity_id
_entity_poly.type
_entity_poly.pdbx_seq_one_letter_code
_entity_poly.pdbx_strand_id
1 'polypeptide(L)'
;MATKLTLYCLVEGQSTRNAFYIEIEPTKTVADLRKDIHSAKPVVFNRVDENDLTLWRVSLPDDDEKSTIALHALDKKEILHPRHQLSKLIPLLLDDNMYIIVQPPMQAIEPIPDLVSTLNLSDPLRAHHSLALQNKDIQQIKDMLLEAKDKDEKMLILQQEVISLQNQALDRLAILQKYAQAILVQNFELHEYPIPRLFIILPEDCTKWNPKNVLENKFRLHFLCECGDHTMKASKSSQHHIHIAKHEGYEIRNSTDFFSKYGKYMLILMQCLKLGELSAITSIPRLVDAGIDYSIDYMKALSIENSILSSINTIGDYEGLEGADLRQLDTFLRINDSDRKLGN
;
A
#
# COMPACT_ATOMS: atom_id res chain seq x y z
N MET A 1 22.33 -16.02 19.72
CA MET A 1 22.57 -16.67 18.41
C MET A 1 22.04 -15.71 17.35
N ALA A 2 22.86 -15.33 16.36
CA ALA A 2 22.42 -14.39 15.33
C ALA A 2 21.45 -15.10 14.38
N THR A 3 20.20 -14.65 14.33
CA THR A 3 19.21 -15.11 13.34
C THR A 3 19.60 -14.59 11.97
N LYS A 4 19.95 -15.49 11.04
CA LYS A 4 20.24 -15.13 9.65
C LYS A 4 18.96 -15.08 8.83
N LEU A 5 18.96 -14.23 7.81
CA LEU A 5 17.90 -14.11 6.81
C LEU A 5 18.30 -14.88 5.56
N THR A 6 17.37 -15.66 5.01
CA THR A 6 17.56 -16.36 3.72
C THR A 6 16.88 -15.56 2.63
N LEU A 7 17.64 -15.10 1.65
CA LEU A 7 17.16 -14.29 0.53
C LEU A 7 17.30 -15.05 -0.78
N TYR A 8 16.24 -15.13 -1.58
CA TYR A 8 16.29 -15.72 -2.92
C TYR A 8 16.70 -14.69 -3.97
N CYS A 9 17.80 -14.95 -4.65
CA CYS A 9 18.38 -14.09 -5.68
C CYS A 9 18.29 -14.75 -7.06
N LEU A 10 18.00 -13.95 -8.08
CA LEU A 10 17.90 -14.39 -9.47
C LEU A 10 18.62 -13.39 -10.37
N VAL A 11 19.40 -13.84 -11.34
CA VAL A 11 20.04 -12.93 -12.31
C VAL A 11 19.02 -12.55 -13.39
N GLU A 12 18.99 -11.27 -13.76
CA GLU A 12 18.09 -10.77 -14.81
C GLU A 12 18.21 -11.61 -16.11
N GLY A 13 17.07 -11.94 -16.72
CA GLY A 13 17.00 -12.74 -17.94
C GLY A 13 17.15 -14.26 -17.71
N GLN A 14 17.33 -14.72 -16.47
CA GLN A 14 17.34 -16.15 -16.14
C GLN A 14 15.97 -16.67 -15.70
N SER A 15 15.79 -17.99 -15.76
CA SER A 15 14.63 -18.69 -15.21
C SER A 15 14.73 -18.79 -13.69
N THR A 16 13.59 -18.77 -12.98
CA THR A 16 13.48 -19.00 -11.52
C THR A 16 14.19 -20.27 -11.05
N ARG A 17 14.35 -21.29 -11.92
CA ARG A 17 15.13 -22.51 -11.62
C ARG A 17 16.62 -22.25 -11.33
N ASN A 18 17.15 -21.14 -11.82
CA ASN A 18 18.53 -20.72 -11.57
C ASN A 18 18.65 -19.79 -10.35
N ALA A 19 17.54 -19.53 -9.65
CA ALA A 19 17.56 -18.79 -8.41
C ALA A 19 18.45 -19.51 -7.39
N PHE A 20 19.13 -18.71 -6.57
CA PHE A 20 20.02 -19.19 -5.52
C PHE A 20 19.75 -18.38 -4.26
N TYR A 21 20.03 -18.96 -3.09
CA TYR A 21 19.82 -18.26 -1.83
C TYR A 21 21.12 -17.69 -1.27
N ILE A 22 21.00 -16.60 -0.53
CA ILE A 22 22.07 -16.01 0.29
C ILE A 22 21.59 -15.97 1.75
N GLU A 23 22.41 -16.48 2.66
CA GLU A 23 22.21 -16.29 4.10
C GLU A 23 22.98 -15.06 4.57
N ILE A 24 22.28 -14.06 5.09
CA ILE A 24 22.88 -12.79 5.51
C ILE A 24 22.27 -12.30 6.82
N GLU A 25 23.07 -11.61 7.63
CA GLU A 25 22.59 -11.05 8.90
C GLU A 25 21.65 -9.85 8.66
N PRO A 26 20.51 -9.76 9.35
CA PRO A 26 19.57 -8.63 9.28
C PRO A 26 20.22 -7.25 9.45
N THR A 27 21.26 -7.15 10.26
CA THR A 27 21.95 -5.88 10.56
C THR A 27 22.82 -5.38 9.42
N LYS A 28 23.14 -6.23 8.44
CA LYS A 28 23.95 -5.87 7.27
C LYS A 28 23.15 -5.03 6.27
N THR A 29 23.88 -4.38 5.38
CA THR A 29 23.32 -3.48 4.36
C THR A 29 23.12 -4.18 3.02
N VAL A 30 22.40 -3.53 2.12
CA VAL A 30 22.29 -3.96 0.72
C VAL A 30 23.66 -3.96 0.02
N ALA A 31 24.59 -3.09 0.41
CA ALA A 31 25.97 -3.13 -0.10
C ALA A 31 26.69 -4.43 0.28
N ASP A 32 26.53 -4.88 1.53
CA ASP A 32 27.06 -6.17 1.98
C ASP A 32 26.41 -7.34 1.21
N LEU A 33 25.11 -7.24 0.92
CA LEU A 33 24.41 -8.23 0.10
C LEU A 33 24.97 -8.31 -1.33
N ARG A 34 25.31 -7.17 -1.96
CA ARG A 34 25.93 -7.17 -3.30
C ARG A 34 27.24 -7.95 -3.33
N LYS A 35 28.06 -7.77 -2.30
CA LYS A 35 29.33 -8.48 -2.12
C LYS A 35 29.13 -9.98 -1.95
N ASP A 36 28.14 -10.39 -1.14
CA ASP A 36 27.80 -11.79 -0.93
C ASP A 36 27.24 -12.44 -2.23
N ILE A 37 26.41 -11.72 -2.99
CA ILE A 37 25.90 -12.14 -4.31
C ILE A 37 27.02 -12.29 -5.34
N HIS A 38 27.91 -11.31 -5.44
CA HIS A 38 29.05 -11.32 -6.35
C HIS A 38 29.96 -12.53 -6.06
N SER A 39 30.22 -12.79 -4.78
CA SER A 39 31.04 -13.92 -4.31
C SER A 39 30.37 -15.28 -4.54
N ALA A 40 29.04 -15.35 -4.51
CA ALA A 40 28.30 -16.60 -4.74
C ALA A 40 28.27 -17.02 -6.22
N LYS A 41 28.46 -16.10 -7.16
CA LYS A 41 28.44 -16.37 -8.62
C LYS A 41 29.66 -15.74 -9.32
N PRO A 42 30.89 -16.17 -9.00
CA PRO A 42 32.11 -15.53 -9.49
C PRO A 42 32.27 -15.65 -11.01
N VAL A 43 31.72 -16.71 -11.64
CA VAL A 43 31.77 -16.88 -13.10
C VAL A 43 30.84 -15.91 -13.82
N VAL A 44 29.66 -15.62 -13.25
CA VAL A 44 28.64 -14.76 -13.86
C VAL A 44 29.04 -13.29 -13.76
N PHE A 45 29.68 -12.91 -12.65
CA PHE A 45 30.04 -11.53 -12.36
C PHE A 45 31.55 -11.23 -12.52
N ASN A 46 32.32 -12.11 -13.17
CA ASN A 46 33.79 -11.98 -13.29
C ASN A 46 34.30 -10.66 -13.93
N ARG A 47 33.44 -9.94 -14.66
CA ARG A 47 33.73 -8.68 -15.37
C ARG A 47 32.89 -7.51 -14.87
N VAL A 48 32.21 -7.66 -13.73
CA VAL A 48 31.29 -6.67 -13.18
C VAL A 48 31.74 -6.33 -11.77
N ASP A 49 31.95 -5.04 -11.47
CA ASP A 49 32.22 -4.62 -10.10
C ASP A 49 31.00 -4.87 -9.22
N GLU A 50 31.21 -5.31 -7.98
CA GLU A 50 30.14 -5.57 -7.02
C GLU A 50 29.24 -4.34 -6.77
N ASN A 51 29.78 -3.13 -6.94
CA ASN A 51 29.05 -1.88 -6.78
C ASN A 51 28.19 -1.52 -7.99
N ASP A 52 28.49 -2.10 -9.16
CA ASP A 52 27.74 -1.87 -10.40
C ASP A 52 26.51 -2.79 -10.53
N LEU A 53 26.36 -3.75 -9.61
CA LEU A 53 25.17 -4.59 -9.54
C LEU A 53 23.96 -3.79 -9.04
N THR A 54 22.89 -3.76 -9.83
CA THR A 54 21.61 -3.21 -9.40
C THR A 54 20.72 -4.32 -8.85
N LEU A 55 20.23 -4.15 -7.63
CA LEU A 55 19.38 -5.12 -6.96
C LEU A 55 17.93 -4.62 -6.94
N TRP A 56 17.02 -5.47 -7.37
CA TRP A 56 15.59 -5.18 -7.47
C TRP A 56 14.80 -6.16 -6.64
N ARG A 57 13.91 -5.67 -5.80
CA ARG A 57 12.92 -6.48 -5.11
C ARG A 57 11.70 -6.65 -6.01
N VAL A 58 11.27 -7.89 -6.22
CA VAL A 58 10.08 -8.22 -7.04
C VAL A 58 9.25 -9.32 -6.37
N SER A 59 7.94 -9.29 -6.63
CA SER A 59 7.01 -10.38 -6.28
C SER A 59 6.71 -11.14 -7.57
N LEU A 60 7.02 -12.43 -7.60
CA LEU A 60 6.80 -13.29 -8.76
C LEU A 60 5.68 -14.29 -8.44
N PRO A 61 4.65 -14.43 -9.29
CA PRO A 61 3.64 -15.47 -9.10
C PRO A 61 4.28 -16.85 -9.22
N ASP A 62 3.82 -17.80 -8.41
CA ASP A 62 4.33 -19.17 -8.31
C ASP A 62 4.10 -20.01 -9.59
N ASP A 63 3.32 -19.47 -10.53
CA ASP A 63 2.79 -20.19 -11.69
C ASP A 63 3.39 -19.62 -12.99
N ASP A 64 4.59 -20.09 -13.36
CA ASP A 64 5.01 -20.28 -14.76
C ASP A 64 6.43 -20.88 -14.84
N GLU A 65 6.51 -22.19 -15.03
CA GLU A 65 7.75 -22.97 -15.01
C GLU A 65 8.77 -22.70 -16.14
N LYS A 66 8.55 -21.74 -17.06
CA LYS A 66 9.33 -21.69 -18.33
C LYS A 66 9.75 -20.34 -18.90
N SER A 67 9.36 -19.21 -18.33
CA SER A 67 9.68 -17.89 -18.89
C SER A 67 10.95 -17.30 -18.26
N THR A 68 11.90 -16.87 -19.08
CA THR A 68 12.98 -15.96 -18.66
C THR A 68 12.34 -14.68 -18.13
N ILE A 69 12.71 -14.28 -16.91
CA ILE A 69 12.11 -13.09 -16.29
C ILE A 69 12.77 -11.84 -16.85
N ALA A 70 11.99 -11.05 -17.56
CA ALA A 70 12.38 -9.76 -18.07
C ALA A 70 11.96 -8.68 -17.06
N LEU A 71 12.92 -7.97 -16.45
CA LEU A 71 12.65 -6.97 -15.42
C LEU A 71 11.72 -5.84 -15.91
N HIS A 72 11.71 -5.56 -17.21
CA HIS A 72 10.83 -4.56 -17.83
C HIS A 72 9.36 -5.00 -17.93
N ALA A 73 9.06 -6.30 -17.84
CA ALA A 73 7.72 -6.86 -17.92
C ALA A 73 7.02 -6.98 -16.55
N LEU A 74 7.70 -6.58 -15.45
CA LEU A 74 7.17 -6.68 -14.10
C LEU A 74 6.54 -5.35 -13.64
N ASP A 75 5.26 -5.40 -13.28
CA ASP A 75 4.48 -4.24 -12.81
C ASP A 75 4.85 -3.76 -11.40
N LYS A 76 5.42 -4.66 -10.58
CA LYS A 76 5.81 -4.37 -9.19
C LYS A 76 7.30 -4.68 -8.97
N LYS A 77 8.13 -3.64 -9.03
CA LYS A 77 9.57 -3.71 -8.72
C LYS A 77 10.01 -2.51 -7.89
N GLU A 78 10.87 -2.76 -6.90
CA GLU A 78 11.48 -1.73 -6.06
C GLU A 78 12.99 -1.85 -6.11
N ILE A 79 13.70 -0.73 -6.31
CA ILE A 79 15.17 -0.73 -6.29
C ILE A 79 15.69 -0.77 -4.85
N LEU A 80 16.61 -1.69 -4.56
CA LEU A 80 17.23 -1.79 -3.25
C LEU A 80 18.46 -0.88 -3.19
N HIS A 81 18.37 0.21 -2.44
CA HIS A 81 19.48 1.15 -2.28
C HIS A 81 20.59 0.57 -1.39
N PRO A 82 21.88 0.76 -1.75
CA PRO A 82 23.04 0.23 -1.00
C PRO A 82 23.06 0.57 0.50
N ARG A 83 22.50 1.73 0.86
CA ARG A 83 22.49 2.27 2.23
C ARG A 83 21.42 1.65 3.12
N HIS A 84 20.45 0.93 2.57
CA HIS A 84 19.38 0.33 3.35
C HIS A 84 19.92 -0.87 4.15
N GLN A 85 19.58 -0.94 5.43
CA GLN A 85 19.77 -2.14 6.23
C GLN A 85 18.72 -3.17 5.86
N LEU A 86 19.13 -4.43 5.80
CA LEU A 86 18.24 -5.54 5.49
C LEU A 86 17.13 -5.67 6.54
N SER A 87 17.42 -5.36 7.81
CA SER A 87 16.48 -5.36 8.93
C SER A 87 15.22 -4.54 8.67
N LYS A 88 15.36 -3.40 7.97
CA LYS A 88 14.24 -2.53 7.58
C LYS A 88 13.43 -3.11 6.41
N LEU A 89 14.05 -3.98 5.62
CA LEU A 89 13.45 -4.67 4.48
C LEU A 89 12.85 -6.04 4.87
N ILE A 90 13.16 -6.57 6.05
CA ILE A 90 12.70 -7.90 6.50
C ILE A 90 11.17 -8.07 6.48
N PRO A 91 10.35 -7.13 6.99
CA PRO A 91 8.89 -7.30 6.93
C PRO A 91 8.36 -7.44 5.49
N LEU A 92 9.13 -6.97 4.51
CA LEU A 92 8.78 -6.95 3.09
C LEU A 92 9.34 -8.17 2.32
N LEU A 93 10.21 -8.97 2.94
CA LEU A 93 10.93 -10.09 2.31
C LEU A 93 10.51 -11.47 2.86
N LEU A 94 9.44 -11.52 3.68
CA LEU A 94 8.94 -12.73 4.34
C LEU A 94 7.85 -13.47 3.55
N ASP A 95 7.53 -13.02 2.34
CA ASP A 95 6.61 -13.73 1.45
C ASP A 95 7.41 -14.69 0.56
N ASP A 96 6.99 -15.95 0.50
CA ASP A 96 7.67 -17.04 -0.22
C ASP A 96 7.80 -16.77 -1.74
N ASN A 97 7.04 -15.80 -2.25
CA ASN A 97 7.04 -15.35 -3.63
C ASN A 97 8.00 -14.17 -3.91
N MET A 98 8.86 -13.80 -2.95
CA MET A 98 9.74 -12.63 -3.06
C MET A 98 11.13 -12.99 -3.55
N TYR A 99 11.54 -12.35 -4.65
CA TYR A 99 12.85 -12.53 -5.26
C TYR A 99 13.61 -11.22 -5.35
N ILE A 100 14.93 -11.32 -5.26
CA ILE A 100 15.87 -10.24 -5.54
C ILE A 100 16.45 -10.47 -6.94
N ILE A 101 16.02 -9.67 -7.92
CA ILE A 101 16.62 -9.67 -9.25
C ILE A 101 17.94 -8.89 -9.22
N VAL A 102 19.00 -9.54 -9.70
CA VAL A 102 20.34 -8.99 -9.84
C VAL A 102 20.55 -8.60 -11.30
N GLN A 103 20.58 -7.30 -11.56
CA GLN A 103 20.81 -6.72 -12.87
C GLN A 103 22.28 -6.29 -12.99
N PRO A 104 23.07 -6.89 -13.89
CA PRO A 104 24.41 -6.41 -14.22
C PRO A 104 24.34 -5.10 -15.03
N PRO A 105 25.40 -4.28 -15.02
CA PRO A 105 25.47 -3.08 -15.84
C PRO A 105 25.42 -3.47 -17.32
N MET A 106 24.66 -2.70 -18.10
CA MET A 106 24.52 -2.89 -19.53
C MET A 106 25.91 -2.70 -20.19
N GLN A 107 26.57 -3.79 -20.58
CA GLN A 107 27.89 -3.71 -21.21
C GLN A 107 27.74 -2.97 -22.54
N ALA A 108 28.37 -1.81 -22.65
CA ALA A 108 28.54 -1.14 -23.93
C ALA A 108 29.26 -2.11 -24.86
N ILE A 109 28.68 -2.36 -26.04
CA ILE A 109 29.31 -3.14 -27.09
C ILE A 109 30.65 -2.47 -27.38
N GLU A 110 31.76 -3.09 -26.98
CA GLU A 110 33.08 -2.58 -27.37
C GLU A 110 33.15 -2.59 -28.90
N PRO A 111 33.54 -1.48 -29.53
CA PRO A 111 33.72 -1.48 -30.98
C PRO A 111 34.81 -2.49 -31.32
N ILE A 112 34.44 -3.49 -32.14
CA ILE A 112 35.36 -4.49 -32.67
C ILE A 112 36.54 -3.75 -33.31
N PRO A 113 37.79 -3.96 -32.85
CA PRO A 113 38.95 -3.36 -33.51
C PRO A 113 39.25 -4.12 -34.81
N ASP A 114 39.46 -3.32 -35.86
CA ASP A 114 40.09 -3.66 -37.13
C ASP A 114 39.38 -4.62 -38.11
N LEU A 115 38.75 -3.99 -39.10
CA LEU A 115 38.90 -4.39 -40.50
C LEU A 115 39.28 -3.15 -41.34
N VAL A 116 40.43 -2.55 -41.04
CA VAL A 116 41.10 -1.63 -41.98
C VAL A 116 41.98 -2.46 -42.90
N SER A 117 41.37 -3.05 -43.93
CA SER A 117 42.09 -3.41 -45.15
C SER A 117 41.10 -3.85 -46.21
N THR A 118 40.66 -2.87 -47.02
CA THR A 118 40.62 -2.88 -48.50
C THR A 118 39.49 -1.98 -48.99
N LEU A 119 39.76 -0.70 -49.19
CA LEU A 119 38.98 0.11 -50.12
C LEU A 119 39.96 0.91 -50.99
N ASN A 120 40.32 0.31 -52.12
CA ASN A 120 40.82 1.06 -53.26
C ASN A 120 39.72 2.01 -53.74
N LEU A 121 40.10 3.28 -53.89
CA LEU A 121 39.27 4.32 -54.49
C LEU A 121 39.06 4.06 -55.98
N SER A 122 37.80 4.02 -56.42
CA SER A 122 37.38 4.45 -57.76
C SER A 122 35.84 4.55 -57.85
N ASP A 123 35.30 5.78 -57.74
CA ASP A 123 34.18 6.34 -58.53
C ASP A 123 33.44 7.51 -57.81
N PRO A 124 33.45 8.75 -58.33
CA PRO A 124 32.85 9.92 -57.66
C PRO A 124 31.31 9.91 -57.58
N LEU A 125 30.63 9.23 -58.51
CA LEU A 125 29.16 9.23 -58.60
C LEU A 125 28.47 8.32 -57.57
N ARG A 126 29.17 7.31 -57.04
CA ARG A 126 28.64 6.39 -56.02
C ARG A 126 28.72 6.98 -54.60
N ALA A 127 29.70 7.84 -54.36
CA ALA A 127 29.92 8.49 -53.06
C ALA A 127 28.79 9.48 -52.69
N HIS A 128 28.30 10.27 -53.65
CA HIS A 128 27.22 11.24 -53.39
C HIS A 128 25.87 10.60 -53.04
N HIS A 129 25.52 9.48 -53.68
CA HIS A 129 24.29 8.74 -53.35
C HIS A 129 24.41 7.99 -52.01
N SER A 130 25.61 7.49 -51.67
CA SER A 130 25.88 6.84 -50.39
C SER A 130 25.86 7.83 -49.21
N LEU A 131 26.40 9.03 -49.38
CA LEU A 131 26.38 10.09 -48.37
C LEU A 131 24.97 10.64 -48.13
N ALA A 132 24.13 10.73 -49.17
CA ALA A 132 22.74 11.15 -49.04
C ALA A 132 21.89 10.13 -48.25
N LEU A 133 22.14 8.83 -48.45
CA LEU A 133 21.50 7.75 -47.69
C LEU A 133 21.94 7.77 -46.22
N GLN A 134 23.24 7.89 -45.95
CA GLN A 134 23.78 7.98 -44.59
C GLN A 134 23.26 9.21 -43.81
N ASN A 135 23.12 10.36 -44.47
CA ASN A 135 22.55 11.55 -43.83
C ASN A 135 21.07 11.38 -43.47
N LYS A 136 20.30 10.61 -44.25
CA LYS A 136 18.90 10.30 -43.95
C LYS A 136 18.79 9.38 -42.72
N ASP A 137 19.65 8.37 -42.64
CA ASP A 137 19.71 7.45 -41.50
C ASP A 137 20.11 8.20 -40.20
N ILE A 138 21.07 9.13 -40.29
CA ILE A 138 21.49 9.97 -39.16
C ILE A 138 20.34 10.86 -38.65
N GLN A 139 19.52 11.42 -39.53
CA GLN A 139 18.37 12.22 -39.11
C GLN A 139 17.30 11.36 -38.44
N GLN A 140 17.04 10.17 -38.98
CA GLN A 140 16.08 9.24 -38.39
C GLN A 140 16.50 8.76 -36.98
N ILE A 141 17.82 8.59 -36.76
CA ILE A 141 18.37 8.29 -35.43
C ILE A 141 18.19 9.48 -34.48
N LYS A 142 18.43 10.72 -34.93
CA LYS A 142 18.22 11.92 -34.10
C LYS A 142 16.77 12.09 -33.67
N ASP A 143 15.83 11.85 -34.57
CA ASP A 143 14.41 11.93 -34.28
C ASP A 143 14.00 10.87 -33.24
N MET A 144 14.46 9.63 -33.39
CA MET A 144 14.26 8.58 -32.38
C MET A 144 14.86 8.95 -31.01
N LEU A 145 16.06 9.53 -30.99
CA LEU A 145 16.74 9.90 -29.74
C LEU A 145 16.04 11.07 -29.04
N LEU A 146 15.49 12.00 -29.83
CA LEU A 146 14.67 13.10 -29.32
C LEU A 146 13.35 12.60 -28.74
N GLU A 147 12.67 11.67 -29.42
CA GLU A 147 11.48 11.00 -28.89
C GLU A 147 11.76 10.18 -27.64
N ALA A 148 12.89 9.47 -27.58
CA ALA A 148 13.29 8.72 -26.39
C ALA A 148 13.51 9.67 -25.20
N LYS A 149 14.18 10.81 -25.43
CA LYS A 149 14.38 11.84 -24.40
C LYS A 149 13.07 12.45 -23.89
N ASP A 150 12.12 12.75 -24.79
CA ASP A 150 10.79 13.24 -24.40
C ASP A 150 10.00 12.20 -23.58
N LYS A 151 10.10 10.92 -23.93
CA LYS A 151 9.51 9.82 -23.16
C LYS A 151 10.15 9.67 -21.79
N ASP A 152 11.48 9.78 -21.69
CA ASP A 152 12.21 9.72 -20.42
C ASP A 152 11.83 10.89 -19.49
N GLU A 153 11.67 12.09 -20.03
CA GLU A 153 11.23 13.26 -19.26
C GLU A 153 9.81 13.07 -18.71
N LYS A 154 8.89 12.57 -19.55
CA LYS A 154 7.53 12.21 -19.12
C LYS A 154 7.53 11.10 -18.07
N MET A 155 8.37 10.09 -18.22
CA MET A 155 8.53 9.02 -17.24
C MET A 155 9.02 9.57 -15.89
N LEU A 156 9.98 10.50 -15.90
CA LEU A 156 10.48 11.11 -14.67
C LEU A 156 9.39 11.92 -13.95
N ILE A 157 8.56 12.66 -14.70
CA ILE A 157 7.41 13.39 -14.16
C ILE A 157 6.39 12.42 -13.54
N LEU A 158 6.04 11.34 -14.25
CA LEU A 158 5.12 10.31 -13.73
C LEU A 158 5.70 9.64 -12.48
N GLN A 159 7.00 9.33 -12.47
CA GLN A 159 7.67 8.74 -11.32
C GLN A 159 7.63 9.69 -10.11
N GLN A 160 7.87 10.99 -10.32
CA GLN A 160 7.78 12.00 -9.27
C GLN A 160 6.36 12.12 -8.71
N GLU A 161 5.34 12.05 -9.57
CA GLU A 161 3.93 12.06 -9.17
C GLU A 161 3.57 10.83 -8.34
N VAL A 162 4.03 9.64 -8.74
CA VAL A 162 3.84 8.39 -7.97
C VAL A 162 4.48 8.48 -6.59
N ILE A 163 5.72 8.99 -6.49
CA ILE A 163 6.41 9.19 -5.19
C ILE A 163 5.64 10.20 -4.33
N SER A 164 5.17 11.29 -4.92
CA SER A 164 4.37 12.30 -4.23
C SER A 164 3.07 11.70 -3.66
N LEU A 165 2.34 10.92 -4.46
CA LEU A 165 1.12 10.23 -4.04
C LEU A 165 1.39 9.20 -2.95
N GLN A 166 2.49 8.46 -3.03
CA GLN A 166 2.90 7.50 -1.99
C GLN A 166 3.20 8.20 -0.67
N ASN A 167 3.97 9.30 -0.69
CA ASN A 167 4.27 10.07 0.52
C ASN A 167 2.99 10.63 1.15
N GLN A 168 2.07 11.17 0.33
CA GLN A 168 0.77 11.64 0.81
C GLN A 168 -0.07 10.51 1.44
N ALA A 169 -0.02 9.30 0.89
CA ALA A 169 -0.70 8.14 1.45
C ALA A 169 -0.10 7.72 2.80
N LEU A 170 1.24 7.74 2.93
CA LEU A 170 1.94 7.45 4.18
C LEU A 170 1.64 8.49 5.27
N ASP A 171 1.65 9.78 4.93
CA ASP A 171 1.28 10.85 5.86
C ASP A 171 -0.15 10.68 6.37
N ARG A 172 -1.08 10.34 5.46
CA ARG A 172 -2.47 10.05 5.81
C ARG A 172 -2.58 8.84 6.74
N LEU A 173 -1.80 7.79 6.50
CA LEU A 173 -1.76 6.60 7.36
C LEU A 173 -1.26 6.95 8.77
N ALA A 174 -0.16 7.70 8.87
CA ALA A 174 0.39 8.12 10.15
C ALA A 174 -0.60 8.96 10.98
N ILE A 175 -1.35 9.84 10.31
CA ILE A 175 -2.42 10.63 10.94
C ILE A 175 -3.55 9.72 11.44
N LEU A 176 -3.99 8.75 10.63
CA LEU A 176 -5.02 7.79 11.03
C LEU A 176 -4.58 6.93 12.22
N GLN A 177 -3.35 6.42 12.20
CA GLN A 177 -2.78 5.67 13.32
C GLN A 177 -2.76 6.49 14.61
N LYS A 178 -2.34 7.75 14.54
CA LYS A 178 -2.34 8.68 15.70
C LYS A 178 -3.75 8.83 16.27
N TYR A 179 -4.76 9.01 15.43
CA TYR A 179 -6.14 9.18 15.90
C TYR A 179 -6.79 7.88 16.37
N ALA A 180 -6.48 6.75 15.73
CA ALA A 180 -6.88 5.43 16.22
C ALA A 180 -6.38 5.23 17.64
N GLN A 181 -5.09 5.50 17.88
CA GLN A 181 -4.50 5.42 19.19
C GLN A 181 -5.15 6.39 20.18
N ALA A 182 -5.44 7.64 19.76
CA ALA A 182 -6.14 8.59 20.62
C ALA A 182 -7.54 8.10 21.02
N ILE A 183 -8.31 7.54 20.09
CA ILE A 183 -9.65 6.98 20.34
C ILE A 183 -9.58 5.79 21.30
N LEU A 184 -8.62 4.88 21.10
CA LEU A 184 -8.45 3.70 21.94
C LEU A 184 -7.87 4.03 23.33
N VAL A 185 -7.01 5.04 23.43
CA VAL A 185 -6.34 5.47 24.67
C VAL A 185 -7.16 6.53 25.42
N GLN A 186 -8.26 7.03 24.85
CA GLN A 186 -9.14 7.98 25.52
C GLN A 186 -9.67 7.37 26.82
N ASN A 187 -8.94 7.65 27.90
CA ASN A 187 -9.29 7.33 29.27
C ASN A 187 -10.40 8.29 29.68
N PHE A 188 -11.64 7.91 29.41
CA PHE A 188 -12.75 8.60 30.04
C PHE A 188 -12.63 8.35 31.55
N GLU A 189 -12.44 9.42 32.32
CA GLU A 189 -12.28 9.46 33.79
C GLU A 189 -13.49 8.92 34.58
N LEU A 190 -14.35 8.14 33.93
CA LEU A 190 -15.62 7.66 34.44
C LEU A 190 -15.57 6.13 34.45
N HIS A 191 -14.94 5.58 35.49
CA HIS A 191 -15.06 4.17 35.88
C HIS A 191 -16.52 3.76 36.27
N GLU A 192 -17.51 4.62 36.00
CA GLU A 192 -18.88 4.48 36.49
C GLU A 192 -19.98 4.53 35.40
N TYR A 193 -19.64 4.70 34.12
CA TYR A 193 -20.65 4.84 33.06
C TYR A 193 -20.62 3.68 32.04
N PRO A 194 -21.74 2.95 31.83
CA PRO A 194 -21.80 1.77 30.97
C PRO A 194 -22.03 2.08 29.47
N ILE A 195 -21.93 3.33 29.02
CA ILE A 195 -22.15 3.65 27.59
C ILE A 195 -20.99 3.08 26.76
N PRO A 196 -21.26 2.26 25.73
CA PRO A 196 -20.21 1.76 24.86
C PRO A 196 -19.53 2.92 24.11
N ARG A 197 -18.20 2.92 24.14
CA ARG A 197 -17.37 4.04 23.68
C ARG A 197 -17.08 4.03 22.19
N LEU A 198 -17.21 2.87 21.56
CA LEU A 198 -16.97 2.67 20.14
C LEU A 198 -18.29 2.48 19.41
N PHE A 199 -18.51 3.25 18.35
CA PHE A 199 -19.68 3.12 17.51
C PHE A 199 -19.42 3.58 16.08
N ILE A 200 -20.13 2.96 15.14
CA ILE A 200 -20.09 3.25 13.70
C ILE A 200 -21.50 3.27 13.14
N ILE A 201 -21.67 3.74 11.91
CA ILE A 201 -22.90 3.54 11.14
C ILE A 201 -22.72 2.36 10.19
N LEU A 202 -23.77 1.58 10.00
CA LEU A 202 -23.85 0.54 8.98
C LEU A 202 -25.17 0.65 8.21
N PRO A 203 -25.20 0.28 6.93
CA PRO A 203 -26.42 0.30 6.15
C PRO A 203 -27.41 -0.75 6.70
N GLU A 204 -28.69 -0.38 6.75
CA GLU A 204 -29.77 -1.27 7.21
C GLU A 204 -29.89 -2.52 6.33
N ASP A 205 -29.61 -2.38 5.03
CA ASP A 205 -29.60 -3.49 4.08
C ASP A 205 -28.51 -3.29 3.01
N CYS A 206 -27.42 -4.06 3.12
CA CYS A 206 -26.32 -4.05 2.16
C CYS A 206 -26.75 -4.48 0.75
N THR A 207 -27.82 -5.26 0.61
CA THR A 207 -28.29 -5.76 -0.69
C THR A 207 -29.07 -4.72 -1.49
N LYS A 208 -29.58 -3.67 -0.82
CA LYS A 208 -30.34 -2.57 -1.41
C LYS A 208 -29.50 -1.32 -1.64
N TRP A 209 -28.18 -1.42 -1.52
CA TRP A 209 -27.26 -0.31 -1.72
C TRP A 209 -27.46 0.32 -3.10
N ASN A 210 -27.83 1.61 -3.12
CA ASN A 210 -27.96 2.41 -4.33
C ASN A 210 -26.77 3.38 -4.47
N PRO A 211 -25.77 3.07 -5.30
CA PRO A 211 -24.60 3.95 -5.49
C PRO A 211 -24.94 5.21 -6.29
N LYS A 212 -26.08 5.26 -6.99
CA LYS A 212 -26.50 6.46 -7.76
C LYS A 212 -27.20 7.48 -6.87
N ASN A 213 -27.89 7.01 -5.84
CA ASN A 213 -28.51 7.86 -4.83
C ASN A 213 -28.07 7.42 -3.44
N VAL A 214 -26.83 7.78 -3.13
CA VAL A 214 -26.15 7.33 -1.91
C VAL A 214 -26.92 7.76 -0.65
N LEU A 215 -27.55 8.94 -0.64
CA LEU A 215 -28.24 9.47 0.54
C LEU A 215 -29.63 8.88 0.80
N GLU A 216 -30.25 8.20 -0.17
CA GLU A 216 -31.51 7.46 0.05
C GLU A 216 -31.30 6.18 0.87
N ASN A 217 -30.07 5.69 0.96
CA ASN A 217 -29.73 4.50 1.73
C ASN A 217 -29.93 4.78 3.23
N LYS A 218 -30.57 3.84 3.92
CA LYS A 218 -30.83 3.94 5.36
C LYS A 218 -29.66 3.38 6.15
N PHE A 219 -29.30 4.08 7.22
CA PHE A 219 -28.20 3.71 8.11
C PHE A 219 -28.67 3.63 9.55
N ARG A 220 -28.01 2.75 10.30
CA ARG A 220 -28.21 2.58 11.73
C ARG A 220 -26.89 2.67 12.46
N LEU A 221 -26.91 3.19 13.68
CA LEU A 221 -25.76 3.22 14.56
C LEU A 221 -25.57 1.87 15.25
N HIS A 222 -24.37 1.32 15.15
CA HIS A 222 -23.96 0.09 15.81
C HIS A 222 -22.81 0.37 16.78
N PHE A 223 -22.91 -0.18 17.99
CA PHE A 223 -21.82 -0.15 18.96
C PHE A 223 -20.84 -1.29 18.68
N LEU A 224 -19.57 -1.06 19.02
CA LEU A 224 -18.54 -2.08 19.01
C LEU A 224 -18.20 -2.47 20.45
N CYS A 225 -18.08 -3.77 20.73
CA CYS A 225 -17.56 -4.26 22.01
C CYS A 225 -16.04 -4.48 21.93
N GLU A 226 -15.34 -4.04 22.97
CA GLU A 226 -13.93 -4.32 23.26
C GLU A 226 -13.77 -5.54 24.21
N CYS A 227 -14.67 -6.51 24.12
CA CYS A 227 -14.68 -7.64 25.05
C CYS A 227 -13.45 -8.55 24.81
N GLY A 228 -12.64 -8.79 25.85
CA GLY A 228 -11.71 -9.93 25.90
C GLY A 228 -12.43 -11.25 26.24
N ASP A 229 -11.67 -12.35 26.45
CA ASP A 229 -12.12 -13.75 26.73
C ASP A 229 -13.14 -13.96 27.88
N HIS A 230 -13.68 -12.91 28.50
CA HIS A 230 -14.61 -12.98 29.61
C HIS A 230 -16.02 -13.47 29.21
N THR A 231 -16.30 -13.62 27.91
CA THR A 231 -17.63 -14.00 27.41
C THR A 231 -17.68 -15.32 26.62
N MET A 232 -16.55 -15.99 26.37
CA MET A 232 -16.51 -17.24 25.59
C MET A 232 -15.65 -18.29 26.28
N LYS A 233 -16.22 -19.49 26.45
CA LYS A 233 -15.54 -20.66 27.03
C LYS A 233 -14.25 -20.95 26.26
N ALA A 234 -13.12 -20.76 26.94
CA ALA A 234 -11.83 -21.42 26.72
C ALA A 234 -11.49 -21.80 25.26
N SER A 235 -11.13 -20.80 24.43
CA SER A 235 -10.27 -21.04 23.27
C SER A 235 -9.09 -20.08 23.31
N LYS A 236 -7.89 -20.66 23.19
CA LYS A 236 -6.60 -20.03 23.44
C LYS A 236 -6.24 -19.00 22.35
N SER A 237 -6.59 -17.74 22.52
CA SER A 237 -5.87 -16.63 21.90
C SER A 237 -6.16 -15.34 22.67
N SER A 238 -5.16 -14.83 23.38
CA SER A 238 -5.22 -13.61 24.19
C SER A 238 -5.24 -12.33 23.35
N GLN A 239 -6.10 -12.25 22.33
CA GLN A 239 -6.25 -11.06 21.49
C GLN A 239 -7.58 -10.39 21.79
N HIS A 240 -7.53 -9.12 22.19
CA HIS A 240 -8.71 -8.29 22.47
C HIS A 240 -9.46 -7.97 21.17
N HIS A 241 -10.43 -8.80 20.78
CA HIS A 241 -11.13 -8.62 19.51
C HIS A 241 -12.28 -7.62 19.59
N ILE A 242 -12.19 -6.56 18.79
CA ILE A 242 -13.28 -5.58 18.62
C ILE A 242 -14.31 -6.17 17.66
N HIS A 243 -15.55 -6.30 18.11
CA HIS A 243 -16.66 -6.83 17.32
C HIS A 243 -17.90 -5.95 17.43
N ILE A 244 -18.82 -6.06 16.48
CA ILE A 244 -20.12 -5.36 16.56
C ILE A 244 -20.94 -5.98 17.70
N ALA A 245 -21.41 -5.15 18.63
CA ALA A 245 -22.27 -5.56 19.71
C ALA A 245 -23.58 -6.14 19.17
N LYS A 246 -24.15 -7.11 19.89
CA LYS A 246 -25.29 -7.90 19.40
C LYS A 246 -26.61 -7.14 19.53
N HIS A 247 -26.86 -6.20 18.61
CA HIS A 247 -28.12 -5.45 18.53
C HIS A 247 -28.46 -5.04 17.09
N GLU A 248 -29.73 -4.72 16.83
CA GLU A 248 -30.29 -4.36 15.51
C GLU A 248 -29.88 -2.97 14.99
N GLY A 249 -28.99 -2.28 15.70
CA GLY A 249 -28.65 -0.89 15.43
C GLY A 249 -29.74 0.11 15.82
N TYR A 250 -29.34 1.37 16.02
CA TYR A 250 -30.22 2.46 16.43
C TYR A 250 -30.49 3.40 15.25
N GLU A 251 -31.75 3.83 15.12
CA GLU A 251 -32.13 4.89 14.17
C GLU A 251 -31.60 6.24 14.69
N ILE A 252 -30.91 6.98 13.81
CA ILE A 252 -30.35 8.30 14.11
C ILE A 252 -31.40 9.37 13.87
N ARG A 253 -31.61 10.22 14.88
CA ARG A 253 -32.41 11.44 14.83
C ARG A 253 -31.49 12.65 14.63
N ASN A 254 -32.05 13.73 14.08
CA ASN A 254 -31.31 14.99 13.85
C ASN A 254 -29.97 14.73 13.15
N SER A 255 -30.02 14.05 12.00
CA SER A 255 -28.83 13.53 11.30
C SER A 255 -27.76 14.60 11.07
N THR A 256 -28.12 15.82 10.68
CA THR A 256 -27.15 16.91 10.47
C THR A 256 -26.33 17.22 11.72
N ASP A 257 -26.98 17.42 12.86
CA ASP A 257 -26.29 17.75 14.13
C ASP A 257 -25.46 16.56 14.62
N PHE A 258 -26.01 15.35 14.47
CA PHE A 258 -25.31 14.12 14.79
C PHE A 258 -24.02 13.96 13.95
N PHE A 259 -24.10 14.13 12.64
CA PHE A 259 -22.94 14.00 11.75
C PHE A 259 -21.96 15.16 11.88
N SER A 260 -22.44 16.37 12.22
CA SER A 260 -21.57 17.49 12.54
C SER A 260 -20.70 17.19 13.77
N LYS A 261 -21.29 16.53 14.78
CA LYS A 261 -20.61 16.21 16.04
C LYS A 261 -19.77 14.94 16.00
N TYR A 262 -20.31 13.83 15.49
CA TYR A 262 -19.67 12.51 15.55
C TYR A 262 -19.14 12.00 14.21
N GLY A 263 -19.43 12.71 13.10
CA GLY A 263 -19.14 12.21 11.76
C GLY A 263 -17.65 11.96 11.51
N LYS A 264 -16.79 12.89 11.92
CA LYS A 264 -15.34 12.78 11.80
C LYS A 264 -14.78 11.61 12.61
N TYR A 265 -15.25 11.45 13.85
CA TYR A 265 -14.91 10.32 14.72
C TYR A 265 -15.24 8.98 14.05
N MET A 266 -16.48 8.82 13.57
CA MET A 266 -16.90 7.57 12.93
C MET A 266 -16.14 7.31 11.63
N LEU A 267 -15.88 8.34 10.81
CA LEU A 267 -15.12 8.17 9.58
C LEU A 267 -13.69 7.70 9.84
N ILE A 268 -13.02 8.28 10.84
CA ILE A 268 -11.69 7.84 11.26
C ILE A 268 -11.76 6.39 11.74
N LEU A 269 -12.71 6.05 12.62
CA LEU A 269 -12.85 4.71 13.16
C LEU A 269 -13.09 3.68 12.05
N MET A 270 -14.00 3.95 11.11
CA MET A 270 -14.27 3.09 9.95
C MET A 270 -13.05 2.93 9.03
N GLN A 271 -12.28 4.00 8.80
CA GLN A 271 -11.03 3.91 8.04
C GLN A 271 -9.97 3.06 8.75
N CYS A 272 -9.89 3.14 10.08
CA CYS A 272 -8.99 2.31 10.89
C CYS A 272 -9.39 0.83 10.85
N LEU A 273 -10.70 0.55 10.93
CA LEU A 273 -11.23 -0.81 10.80
C LEU A 273 -10.94 -1.39 9.41
N LYS A 274 -11.10 -0.60 8.34
CA LYS A 274 -10.82 -1.02 6.95
C LYS A 274 -9.34 -1.37 6.72
N LEU A 275 -8.41 -0.66 7.37
CA LEU A 275 -6.97 -0.86 7.20
C LEU A 275 -6.42 -2.04 8.03
N GLY A 276 -7.25 -2.68 8.87
CA GLY A 276 -6.80 -3.78 9.73
C GLY A 276 -5.82 -3.37 10.83
N GLU A 277 -5.64 -2.06 11.07
CA GLU A 277 -4.66 -1.52 12.02
C GLU A 277 -5.12 -1.57 13.48
N LEU A 278 -6.40 -1.83 13.74
CA LEU A 278 -6.85 -2.39 15.03
C LEU A 278 -6.38 -3.86 15.05
N SER A 279 -5.14 -4.08 15.51
CA SER A 279 -4.35 -5.33 15.49
C SER A 279 -4.94 -6.56 16.20
N ALA A 280 -6.25 -6.67 16.33
CA ALA A 280 -6.94 -7.78 16.97
C ALA A 280 -8.28 -8.11 16.29
N ILE A 281 -8.45 -7.84 15.00
CA ILE A 281 -9.68 -8.19 14.29
C ILE A 281 -9.46 -9.50 13.52
N THR A 282 -9.68 -10.65 14.16
CA THR A 282 -9.79 -11.95 13.46
C THR A 282 -11.17 -12.55 13.67
N SER A 283 -12.20 -11.90 13.11
CA SER A 283 -13.44 -12.54 12.60
C SER A 283 -14.51 -11.49 12.26
N ILE A 284 -14.21 -10.50 11.43
CA ILE A 284 -15.29 -9.70 10.82
C ILE A 284 -15.79 -10.49 9.60
N PRO A 285 -17.08 -10.86 9.53
CA PRO A 285 -17.63 -11.49 8.33
C PRO A 285 -17.45 -10.56 7.13
N ARG A 286 -17.05 -11.07 5.96
CA ARG A 286 -16.88 -10.30 4.69
C ARG A 286 -18.04 -9.33 4.36
N LEU A 287 -19.24 -9.60 4.87
CA LEU A 287 -20.43 -8.74 4.70
C LEU A 287 -20.30 -7.40 5.45
N VAL A 288 -19.58 -7.39 6.58
CA VAL A 288 -19.32 -6.18 7.37
C VAL A 288 -18.24 -5.32 6.71
N ASP A 289 -17.27 -5.91 5.99
CA ASP A 289 -16.29 -5.14 5.20
C ASP A 289 -16.98 -4.31 4.11
N ALA A 290 -17.93 -4.92 3.38
CA ALA A 290 -18.74 -4.21 2.40
C ALA A 290 -19.63 -3.13 3.05
N GLY A 291 -20.18 -3.42 4.24
CA GLY A 291 -20.95 -2.45 5.03
C GLY A 291 -20.13 -1.22 5.43
N ILE A 292 -18.87 -1.42 5.84
CA ILE A 292 -17.94 -0.32 6.17
C ILE A 292 -17.65 0.53 4.93
N ASP A 293 -17.43 -0.09 3.77
CA ASP A 293 -17.22 0.63 2.51
C ASP A 293 -18.43 1.49 2.13
N TYR A 294 -19.64 0.93 2.22
CA TYR A 294 -20.87 1.67 1.97
C TYR A 294 -21.05 2.85 2.94
N SER A 295 -20.72 2.66 4.22
CA SER A 295 -20.76 3.73 5.21
C SER A 295 -19.75 4.84 4.92
N ILE A 296 -18.54 4.50 4.50
CA ILE A 296 -17.52 5.48 4.09
C ILE A 296 -18.01 6.29 2.87
N ASP A 297 -18.58 5.62 1.87
CA ASP A 297 -19.09 6.28 0.68
C ASP A 297 -20.30 7.17 0.98
N TYR A 298 -21.17 6.73 1.89
CA TYR A 298 -22.26 7.56 2.42
C TYR A 298 -21.75 8.85 3.08
N MET A 299 -20.77 8.74 3.98
CA MET A 299 -20.20 9.90 4.67
C MET A 299 -19.55 10.89 3.69
N LYS A 300 -18.90 10.38 2.64
CA LYS A 300 -18.34 11.22 1.58
C LYS A 300 -19.42 11.96 0.80
N ALA A 301 -20.48 11.26 0.38
CA ALA A 301 -21.59 11.87 -0.33
C ALA A 301 -22.29 12.94 0.52
N LEU A 302 -22.50 12.64 1.82
CA LEU A 302 -23.12 13.56 2.77
C LEU A 302 -22.32 14.85 2.95
N SER A 303 -21.00 14.75 2.98
CA SER A 303 -20.08 15.91 3.06
C SER A 303 -20.07 16.76 1.79
N ILE A 304 -20.44 16.23 0.63
CA ILE A 304 -20.54 16.97 -0.62
C ILE A 304 -21.88 17.69 -0.71
N GLU A 305 -22.96 17.01 -0.32
CA GLU A 305 -24.32 17.54 -0.43
C GLU A 305 -24.65 18.58 0.66
N ASN A 306 -24.03 18.45 1.84
CA ASN A 306 -24.23 19.37 2.95
C ASN A 306 -22.94 20.10 3.31
N SER A 307 -22.88 21.41 3.01
CA SER A 307 -21.70 22.25 3.27
C SER A 307 -21.32 22.34 4.76
N ILE A 308 -22.28 22.20 5.67
CA ILE A 308 -22.06 22.17 7.13
C ILE A 308 -21.21 20.94 7.51
N LEU A 309 -21.32 19.87 6.73
CA LEU A 309 -20.68 18.57 6.97
C LEU A 309 -19.40 18.39 6.12
N SER A 310 -18.95 19.43 5.41
CA SER A 310 -17.76 19.37 4.56
C SER A 310 -16.48 18.98 5.32
N SER A 311 -16.41 19.30 6.62
CA SER A 311 -15.29 18.98 7.51
C SER A 311 -15.23 17.51 7.96
N ILE A 312 -16.25 16.69 7.66
CA ILE A 312 -16.23 15.26 8.00
C ILE A 312 -15.06 14.55 7.31
N ASN A 313 -14.75 14.94 6.07
CA ASN A 313 -13.71 14.31 5.26
C ASN A 313 -12.29 14.83 5.56
N THR A 314 -12.15 15.92 6.32
CA THR A 314 -10.82 16.45 6.68
C THR A 314 -10.34 15.71 7.92
N ILE A 315 -9.33 14.86 7.81
CA ILE A 315 -8.89 14.04 8.96
C ILE A 315 -7.93 14.85 9.86
N GLY A 316 -7.18 15.80 9.31
CA GLY A 316 -6.03 16.46 9.97
C GLY A 316 -6.34 17.30 11.21
N ASP A 317 -7.60 17.66 11.45
CA ASP A 317 -8.07 18.56 12.50
C ASP A 317 -9.06 17.87 13.46
N TYR A 318 -8.80 16.61 13.84
CA TYR A 318 -9.63 15.88 14.80
C TYR A 318 -9.21 16.18 16.25
N GLU A 319 -10.15 16.69 17.05
CA GLU A 319 -9.92 17.12 18.44
C GLU A 319 -10.26 16.05 19.50
N GLY A 320 -10.75 14.87 19.09
CA GLY A 320 -11.24 13.87 20.05
C GLY A 320 -12.69 14.11 20.47
N LEU A 321 -13.37 13.07 20.97
CA LEU A 321 -14.65 13.25 21.67
C LEU A 321 -14.41 13.40 23.18
N GLU A 322 -15.14 14.27 23.84
CA GLU A 322 -15.14 14.37 25.30
C GLU A 322 -16.14 13.40 25.93
N GLY A 323 -15.95 13.09 27.23
CA GLY A 323 -16.92 12.24 27.96
C GLY A 323 -18.33 12.82 27.99
N ALA A 324 -18.48 14.15 27.92
CA ALA A 324 -19.77 14.82 27.82
C ALA A 324 -20.44 14.58 26.46
N ASP A 325 -19.67 14.44 25.38
CA ASP A 325 -20.19 14.16 24.05
C ASP A 325 -20.78 12.75 24.00
N LEU A 326 -20.06 11.75 24.51
CA LEU A 326 -20.58 10.37 24.56
C LEU A 326 -21.86 10.27 25.41
N ARG A 327 -21.99 11.07 26.46
CA ARG A 327 -23.22 11.13 27.27
C ARG A 327 -24.41 11.73 26.55
N GLN A 328 -24.19 12.53 25.51
CA GLN A 328 -25.26 13.11 24.68
C GLN A 328 -25.62 12.21 23.50
N LEU A 329 -24.90 11.12 23.26
CA LEU A 329 -25.13 10.23 22.13
C LEU A 329 -26.56 9.68 22.09
N ASP A 330 -27.10 9.30 23.26
CA ASP A 330 -28.46 8.77 23.41
C ASP A 330 -29.54 9.74 22.94
N THR A 331 -29.30 11.05 23.06
CA THR A 331 -30.24 12.09 22.62
C THR A 331 -30.48 12.07 21.11
N PHE A 332 -29.51 11.55 20.34
CA PHE A 332 -29.60 11.38 18.89
C PHE A 332 -30.16 10.02 18.48
N LEU A 333 -30.42 9.10 19.42
CA LEU A 333 -30.82 7.73 19.11
C LEU A 333 -32.29 7.50 19.43
N ARG A 334 -32.99 6.81 18.53
CA ARG A 334 -34.32 6.28 18.82
C ARG A 334 -34.18 4.98 19.61
N ILE A 335 -34.43 5.07 20.92
CA ILE A 335 -34.41 3.91 21.81
C ILE A 335 -35.83 3.35 21.93
N ASN A 336 -36.02 2.09 21.54
CA ASN A 336 -37.28 1.37 21.71
C ASN A 336 -37.31 0.53 23.01
N ASP A 337 -36.17 0.33 23.67
CA ASP A 337 -36.06 -0.48 24.89
C ASP A 337 -36.55 0.27 26.14
N SER A 338 -37.38 -0.42 26.92
CA SER A 338 -37.94 0.04 28.19
C SER A 338 -36.89 0.41 29.25
N ASP A 339 -35.65 -0.08 29.10
CA ASP A 339 -34.59 0.06 30.11
C ASP A 339 -33.59 1.20 29.82
N ARG A 340 -33.73 1.93 28.70
CA ARG A 340 -32.84 3.06 28.30
C ARG A 340 -31.33 2.77 28.30
N LYS A 341 -30.91 1.50 28.33
CA LYS A 341 -29.50 1.11 28.26
C LYS A 341 -29.08 0.95 26.79
N LEU A 342 -27.99 1.61 26.42
CA LEU A 342 -27.38 1.48 25.09
C LEU A 342 -26.39 0.31 25.08
N GLY A 343 -26.46 -0.53 24.04
CA GLY A 343 -25.46 -1.57 23.78
C GLY A 343 -25.44 -2.78 24.72
N ASN A 344 -26.62 -3.22 25.21
CA ASN A 344 -26.74 -4.47 25.96
C ASN A 344 -26.33 -5.71 25.15
#